data_AF-A0A6J3L5K4-F1
#
_entry.id   AF-A0A6J3L5K4-F1
#
_cell.length_a   1.000
_cell.length_b   1.000
_cell.length_c   1.000
_cell.angle_alpha   90.00
_cell.angle_beta   90.00
_cell.angle_gamma   90.00
#
_symmetry.space_group_name_H-M   'P 1'
#
loop_
_entity.id
_entity.type
_entity.pdbx_description
1 polymer ?
#
loop_
_entity_poly.entity_id
_entity_poly.type
_entity_poly.pdbx_seq_one_letter_code
_entity_poly.pdbx_strand_id
1 'polypeptide(L)'
;MNPACKQYSTDIIGLKRPTALDKLFDSIPKPKGAVPEFGLPKWKVMPLESKIPMVPGPEGVYNFTRRKLGEELWISTPDAEFNLSDPYGYEIQWTYDSLHDKHLLPHFSKPNIIRHLIRSGFVTKNLDAKCSLKDYNMYRRYLRRLHCDSIKKELNRRTKQSIEERAILYAQEQAEKEVKRLRERERLMELRKSAIMQSKMAEKMKLQKQKEKQRKIDERLQALAQKKKETQQMRYIKSKAHAEIIQQKQIAATDIRRQKIIQTLLEWNRKERIRKKMREMRLAHEQEEKRKIIELKWEERLEFQKKQIEKEQFLLQCIEDQRNKFIDAYQEKVDRETERMKRLFEDVKMYIRCYLARHLPGSRERICCEKYFDDDEDETSFVESDKKDAAKLIKQDKVRKFLLSISIIKTANYIINKKQY
;
A
#
# COMPACT_ATOMS: atom_id res chain seq x y z
N MET A 1 31.99 8.35 -18.27
CA MET A 1 32.25 9.68 -17.68
C MET A 1 33.24 10.41 -18.58
N ASN A 2 32.99 11.68 -18.88
CA ASN A 2 33.88 12.53 -19.66
C ASN A 2 35.30 12.51 -19.04
N PRO A 3 36.40 12.26 -19.77
CA PRO A 3 37.76 12.10 -19.21
C PRO A 3 38.20 13.28 -18.32
N ALA A 4 37.71 14.49 -18.57
CA ALA A 4 37.92 15.66 -17.72
C ALA A 4 37.30 15.54 -16.30
N CYS A 5 36.23 14.77 -16.11
CA CYS A 5 35.58 14.59 -14.81
C CYS A 5 36.37 13.70 -13.84
N LYS A 6 37.28 12.86 -14.33
CA LYS A 6 38.06 11.96 -13.46
C LYS A 6 39.00 12.75 -12.54
N GLN A 7 39.46 13.92 -12.95
CA GLN A 7 40.34 14.80 -12.17
C GLN A 7 39.65 15.39 -10.93
N TYR A 8 38.32 15.49 -10.93
CA TYR A 8 37.52 16.11 -9.86
C TYR A 8 36.72 15.08 -9.04
N SER A 9 37.09 13.79 -9.12
CA SER A 9 36.38 12.70 -8.45
C SER A 9 36.17 12.94 -6.95
N THR A 10 37.19 13.46 -6.27
CA THR A 10 37.13 13.79 -4.83
C THR A 10 36.24 15.00 -4.54
N ASP A 11 36.28 16.01 -5.40
CA ASP A 11 35.47 17.22 -5.27
C ASP A 11 33.99 16.92 -5.52
N ILE A 12 33.69 16.02 -6.46
CA ILE A 12 32.32 15.58 -6.77
C ILE A 12 31.66 14.89 -5.57
N ILE A 13 32.43 14.13 -4.78
CA ILE A 13 31.91 13.47 -3.57
C ILE A 13 31.57 14.50 -2.48
N GLY A 14 32.31 15.61 -2.42
CA GLY A 14 32.07 16.71 -1.48
C GLY A 14 30.91 17.64 -1.86
N LEU A 15 30.39 17.56 -3.09
CA LEU A 15 29.28 18.40 -3.53
C LEU A 15 27.95 17.89 -2.97
N LYS A 16 27.23 18.76 -2.24
CA LYS A 16 25.86 18.50 -1.80
C LYS A 16 24.98 18.26 -3.03
N ARG A 17 24.32 17.11 -3.08
CA ARG A 17 23.32 16.81 -4.13
C ARG A 17 22.09 17.70 -3.92
N PRO A 18 21.57 18.38 -4.97
CA PRO A 18 20.39 19.22 -4.84
C PRO A 18 19.15 18.42 -4.44
N THR A 19 18.53 18.80 -3.33
CA THR A 19 17.28 18.22 -2.85
C THR A 19 16.09 18.76 -3.65
N ALA A 20 14.93 18.09 -3.60
CA ALA A 20 13.68 18.63 -4.15
C ALA A 20 13.34 20.02 -3.58
N LEU A 21 13.64 20.25 -2.31
CA LEU A 21 13.53 21.57 -1.69
C LEU A 21 14.53 22.56 -2.31
N ASP A 22 15.81 22.21 -2.44
CA ASP A 22 16.81 23.10 -3.06
C ASP A 22 16.37 23.55 -4.47
N LYS A 23 15.81 22.64 -5.27
CA LYS A 23 15.23 22.96 -6.59
C LYS A 23 14.04 23.93 -6.50
N LEU A 24 13.21 23.82 -5.46
CA LEU A 24 12.12 24.76 -5.20
C LEU A 24 12.68 26.15 -4.84
N PHE A 25 13.67 26.21 -3.96
CA PHE A 25 14.36 27.46 -3.60
C PHE A 25 14.94 28.17 -4.84
N ASP A 26 15.55 27.40 -5.75
CA ASP A 26 16.13 27.94 -6.99
C ASP A 26 15.06 28.37 -8.01
N SER A 27 13.90 27.71 -8.03
CA SER A 27 12.80 28.06 -8.92
C SER A 27 12.12 29.39 -8.57
N ILE A 28 12.23 29.83 -7.32
CA ILE A 28 11.59 31.06 -6.84
C ILE A 28 12.58 32.22 -6.98
N PRO A 29 12.25 33.25 -7.76
CA PRO A 29 13.18 34.34 -8.05
C PRO A 29 13.54 35.09 -6.76
N LYS A 30 14.84 35.33 -6.57
CA LYS A 30 15.33 36.18 -5.48
C LYS A 30 14.88 37.63 -5.71
N PRO A 31 14.57 38.39 -4.64
CA PRO A 31 14.16 39.79 -4.80
C PRO A 31 15.29 40.64 -5.41
N LYS A 32 14.90 41.69 -6.13
CA LYS A 32 15.86 42.61 -6.79
C LYS A 32 16.83 43.20 -5.75
N GLY A 33 18.12 43.20 -6.08
CA GLY A 33 19.19 43.68 -5.18
C GLY A 33 19.72 42.64 -4.18
N ALA A 34 19.15 41.41 -4.14
CA ALA A 34 19.62 40.37 -3.23
C ALA A 34 20.99 39.79 -3.63
N VAL A 35 21.24 39.68 -4.93
CA VAL A 35 22.52 39.23 -5.48
C VAL A 35 23.39 40.46 -5.74
N PRO A 36 24.57 40.59 -5.12
CA PRO A 36 25.46 41.71 -5.37
C PRO A 36 25.93 41.70 -6.83
N GLU A 37 25.83 42.85 -7.51
CA GLU A 37 26.39 43.01 -8.86
C GLU A 37 27.92 43.15 -8.82
N PHE A 38 28.44 43.72 -7.73
CA PHE A 38 29.84 43.99 -7.47
C PHE A 38 30.53 42.89 -6.63
N GLY A 39 31.85 42.96 -6.57
CA GLY A 39 32.66 42.10 -5.71
C GLY A 39 33.03 40.75 -6.32
N LEU A 40 33.40 39.80 -5.46
CA LEU A 40 33.93 38.51 -5.87
C LEU A 40 32.82 37.59 -6.42
N PRO A 41 33.11 36.73 -7.43
CA PRO A 41 32.12 35.80 -7.98
C PRO A 41 31.45 34.92 -6.92
N LYS A 42 32.18 34.53 -5.88
CA LYS A 42 31.67 33.73 -4.76
C LYS A 42 30.50 34.42 -4.03
N TRP A 43 30.46 35.75 -3.98
CA TRP A 43 29.40 36.48 -3.30
C TRP A 43 28.05 36.39 -4.03
N LYS A 44 28.06 36.11 -5.34
CA LYS A 44 26.85 35.94 -6.15
C LYS A 44 26.13 34.63 -5.85
N VAL A 45 26.89 33.57 -5.56
CA VAL A 45 26.38 32.23 -5.22
C VAL A 45 26.15 32.05 -3.72
N MET A 46 26.63 32.99 -2.90
CA MET A 46 26.52 32.89 -1.46
C MET A 46 25.06 33.03 -0.98
N PRO A 47 24.63 32.23 0.01
CA PRO A 47 23.32 32.38 0.62
C PRO A 47 23.11 33.80 1.19
N LEU A 48 21.86 34.24 1.24
CA LEU A 48 21.53 35.58 1.75
C LEU A 48 21.70 35.68 3.28
N GLU A 49 21.70 34.53 3.97
CA GLU A 49 21.96 34.41 5.40
C GLU A 49 23.41 34.73 5.78
N SER A 50 24.34 34.41 4.88
CA SER A 50 25.76 34.59 5.14
C SER A 50 26.15 36.06 4.98
N LYS A 51 26.85 36.59 5.98
CA LYS A 51 27.44 37.93 5.91
C LYS A 51 28.51 37.96 4.82
N ILE A 52 28.56 39.05 4.07
CA ILE A 52 29.67 39.27 3.13
C ILE A 52 30.92 39.62 3.92
N PRO A 53 32.02 38.84 3.78
CA PRO A 53 33.28 39.17 4.41
C PRO A 53 33.89 40.39 3.71
N MET A 54 34.45 41.31 4.51
CA MET A 54 35.25 42.40 3.97
C MET A 54 36.63 41.86 3.62
N VAL A 55 36.94 41.81 2.32
CA VAL A 55 38.27 41.45 1.82
C VAL A 55 38.96 42.74 1.37
N PRO A 56 40.19 43.06 1.82
CA PRO A 56 40.89 44.25 1.37
C PRO A 56 41.02 44.22 -0.16
N GLY A 57 40.65 45.31 -0.81
CA GLY A 57 40.66 45.44 -2.26
C GLY A 57 40.95 46.88 -2.67
N PRO A 58 41.20 47.12 -3.97
CA PRO A 58 41.44 48.46 -4.50
C PRO A 58 40.27 49.41 -4.18
N GLU A 59 40.58 50.70 -4.01
CA GLU A 59 39.59 51.71 -3.66
C GLU A 59 38.46 51.78 -4.70
N GLY A 60 37.21 51.79 -4.24
CA GLY A 60 36.02 51.88 -5.10
C GLY A 60 35.55 50.56 -5.75
N VAL A 61 36.23 49.44 -5.52
CA VAL A 61 35.80 48.11 -6.04
C VAL A 61 34.51 47.62 -5.39
N TYR A 62 34.30 47.94 -4.11
CA TYR A 62 33.09 47.57 -3.38
C TYR A 62 32.16 48.77 -3.25
N ASN A 63 31.04 48.73 -3.98
CA ASN A 63 29.98 49.73 -3.86
C ASN A 63 28.76 49.09 -3.22
N PHE A 64 28.80 48.98 -1.89
CA PHE A 64 27.65 48.52 -1.11
C PHE A 64 26.49 49.50 -1.29
N THR A 65 25.45 49.04 -1.95
CA THR A 65 24.28 49.83 -2.32
C THR A 65 23.04 49.01 -2.00
N ARG A 66 21.95 49.66 -1.54
CA ARG A 66 20.70 48.95 -1.24
C ARG A 66 19.67 49.14 -2.34
N ARG A 67 19.33 50.39 -2.63
CA ARG A 67 18.36 50.82 -3.64
C ARG A 67 18.74 52.18 -4.21
N LYS A 68 17.98 52.63 -5.21
CA LYS A 68 18.14 53.96 -5.77
C LYS A 68 17.74 55.04 -4.77
N LEU A 69 18.28 56.22 -5.00
CA LEU A 69 17.94 57.44 -4.27
C LEU A 69 16.43 57.67 -4.27
N GLY A 70 15.85 57.90 -3.09
CA GLY A 70 14.41 58.13 -2.88
C GLY A 70 13.52 56.90 -3.00
N GLU A 71 14.06 55.72 -3.29
CA GLU A 71 13.30 54.47 -3.22
C GLU A 71 13.26 53.95 -1.78
N GLU A 72 12.05 53.63 -1.31
CA GLU A 72 11.84 53.02 0.00
C GLU A 72 12.61 51.69 0.09
N LEU A 73 13.41 51.54 1.16
CA LEU A 73 14.18 50.33 1.44
C LEU A 73 13.26 49.13 1.69
N TRP A 74 12.18 49.39 2.39
CA TRP A 74 11.29 48.38 2.93
C TRP A 74 10.07 48.26 2.03
N ILE A 75 9.99 47.13 1.35
CA ILE A 75 8.90 46.80 0.44
C ILE A 75 7.67 46.44 1.28
N SER A 76 6.70 47.34 1.35
CA SER A 76 5.33 47.00 1.73
C SER A 76 4.67 46.39 0.51
N THR A 77 4.62 45.05 0.44
CA THR A 77 3.79 44.41 -0.60
C THR A 77 2.32 44.59 -0.22
N PRO A 78 1.40 44.92 -1.15
CA PRO A 78 -0.02 45.07 -0.83
C PRO A 78 -0.62 43.81 -0.17
N ASP A 79 -0.07 42.64 -0.52
CA ASP A 79 -0.42 41.34 0.04
C ASP A 79 0.50 40.91 1.20
N ALA A 80 1.26 41.84 1.80
CA ALA A 80 2.11 41.54 2.94
C ALA A 80 1.24 41.20 4.13
N GLU A 81 1.28 39.94 4.56
CA GLU A 81 0.65 39.53 5.80
C GLU A 81 1.32 40.23 6.99
N PHE A 82 0.52 40.64 7.97
CA PHE A 82 1.03 41.26 9.19
C PHE A 82 1.89 40.24 9.94
N ASN A 83 3.20 40.47 9.96
CA ASN A 83 4.15 39.49 10.44
C ASN A 83 4.62 39.81 11.87
N LEU A 84 4.09 39.05 12.83
CA LEU A 84 4.42 39.12 14.26
C LEU A 84 5.69 38.33 14.67
N SER A 85 6.47 37.80 13.71
CA SER A 85 7.64 36.96 14.05
C SER A 85 8.77 37.73 14.75
N ASP A 86 8.85 39.05 14.54
CA ASP A 86 9.87 39.91 15.14
C ASP A 86 9.24 41.22 15.66
N PRO A 87 8.52 41.16 16.80
CA PRO A 87 7.81 42.32 17.34
C PRO A 87 8.75 43.39 17.91
N TYR A 88 9.97 43.00 18.28
CA TYR A 88 10.97 43.89 18.87
C TYR A 88 12.03 44.37 17.88
N GLY A 89 12.00 43.93 16.61
CA GLY A 89 12.91 44.39 15.55
C GLY A 89 14.35 43.92 15.72
N TYR A 90 14.58 42.73 16.29
CA TYR A 90 15.93 42.18 16.47
C TYR A 90 16.57 41.75 15.15
N GLU A 91 15.77 41.30 14.19
CA GLU A 91 16.29 40.86 12.89
C GLU A 91 16.63 42.06 12.00
N ILE A 92 15.79 43.10 12.04
CA ILE A 92 15.85 44.27 11.17
C ILE A 92 15.68 45.52 12.03
N GLN A 93 16.73 46.34 12.09
CA GLN A 93 16.68 47.64 12.73
C GLN A 93 16.19 48.68 11.73
N TRP A 94 15.04 49.31 12.03
CA TRP A 94 14.38 50.29 11.18
C TRP A 94 14.96 51.70 11.41
N THR A 95 16.25 51.88 11.15
CA THR A 95 16.86 53.22 11.25
C THR A 95 16.40 54.08 10.07
N TYR A 96 15.98 55.31 10.36
CA TYR A 96 15.64 56.27 9.32
C TYR A 96 16.87 56.58 8.46
N ASP A 97 16.69 56.55 7.15
CA ASP A 97 17.73 56.90 6.19
C ASP A 97 17.20 57.93 5.19
N SER A 98 17.77 59.14 5.28
CA SER A 98 17.38 60.26 4.43
C SER A 98 17.51 59.96 2.93
N LEU A 99 18.49 59.17 2.49
CA LEU A 99 18.71 58.90 1.06
C LEU A 99 17.62 58.02 0.44
N HIS A 100 16.84 57.33 1.28
CA HIS A 100 15.74 56.46 0.86
C HIS A 100 14.36 57.04 1.17
N ASP A 101 14.30 58.30 1.62
CA ASP A 101 13.05 59.00 1.83
C ASP A 101 12.50 59.53 0.50
N LYS A 102 11.32 59.04 0.12
CA LYS A 102 10.60 59.47 -1.09
C LYS A 102 10.29 60.97 -1.10
N HIS A 103 10.09 61.58 0.07
CA HIS A 103 9.74 62.99 0.19
C HIS A 103 10.95 63.90 0.05
N LEU A 104 12.16 63.38 0.30
CA LEU A 104 13.42 64.09 0.07
C LEU A 104 13.94 63.92 -1.37
N LEU A 105 13.35 63.03 -2.17
CA LEU A 105 13.73 62.81 -3.56
C LEU A 105 13.74 64.11 -4.39
N PRO A 106 12.74 65.02 -4.34
CA PRO A 106 12.79 66.28 -5.09
C PRO A 106 13.95 67.18 -4.69
N HIS A 107 14.34 67.16 -3.40
CA HIS A 107 15.48 67.92 -2.92
C HIS A 107 16.80 67.33 -3.46
N PHE A 108 16.97 66.01 -3.35
CA PHE A 108 18.18 65.36 -3.84
C PHE A 108 18.28 65.32 -5.36
N SER A 109 17.16 65.37 -6.08
CA SER A 109 17.13 65.34 -7.56
C SER A 109 17.69 66.62 -8.21
N LYS A 110 17.91 67.69 -7.43
CA LYS A 110 18.51 68.93 -7.94
C LYS A 110 19.92 68.66 -8.46
N PRO A 111 20.28 69.09 -9.69
CA PRO A 111 21.57 68.75 -10.31
C PRO A 111 22.81 69.14 -9.50
N ASN A 112 22.75 70.26 -8.77
CA ASN A 112 23.83 70.71 -7.89
C ASN A 112 24.01 69.76 -6.68
N ILE A 113 22.90 69.29 -6.11
CA ILE A 113 22.89 68.38 -4.96
C ILE A 113 23.35 66.98 -5.38
N ILE A 114 22.85 66.45 -6.51
CA ILE A 114 23.33 65.15 -7.05
C ILE A 114 24.83 65.19 -7.26
N ARG A 115 25.37 66.22 -7.93
CA ARG A 115 26.81 66.36 -8.17
C ARG A 115 27.60 66.39 -6.87
N HIS A 116 27.08 67.09 -5.86
CA HIS A 116 27.69 67.10 -4.53
C HIS A 116 27.66 65.71 -3.87
N LEU A 117 26.53 65.00 -3.88
CA LEU A 117 26.39 63.66 -3.30
C LEU A 117 27.31 62.62 -3.96
N ILE A 118 27.45 62.68 -5.29
CA ILE A 118 28.37 61.80 -6.04
C ILE A 118 29.82 62.11 -5.66
N ARG A 119 30.19 63.41 -5.61
CA ARG A 119 31.55 63.83 -5.23
C ARG A 119 31.89 63.46 -3.79
N SER A 120 30.93 63.57 -2.88
CA SER A 120 31.07 63.19 -1.47
C SER A 120 30.99 61.68 -1.24
N GLY A 121 30.70 60.88 -2.27
CA GLY A 121 30.70 59.42 -2.19
C GLY A 121 29.50 58.80 -1.49
N PHE A 122 28.39 59.53 -1.31
CA PHE A 122 27.15 59.00 -0.75
C PHE A 122 26.29 58.26 -1.77
N VAL A 123 26.44 58.59 -3.06
CA VAL A 123 25.63 58.05 -4.15
C VAL A 123 26.55 57.62 -5.29
N THR A 124 26.22 56.52 -5.98
CA THR A 124 26.94 56.06 -7.18
C THR A 124 26.60 56.93 -8.40
N LYS A 125 27.36 56.78 -9.49
CA LYS A 125 27.01 57.42 -10.78
C LYS A 125 25.64 56.98 -11.32
N ASN A 126 25.17 55.80 -10.90
CA ASN A 126 23.88 55.22 -11.29
C ASN A 126 22.72 55.68 -10.38
N LEU A 127 22.98 56.62 -9.46
CA LEU A 127 22.05 57.13 -8.46
C LEU A 127 21.65 56.10 -7.38
N ASP A 128 22.51 55.10 -7.13
CA ASP A 128 22.32 54.16 -6.03
C ASP A 128 22.88 54.73 -4.72
N ALA A 129 22.09 54.66 -3.65
CA ALA A 129 22.54 55.13 -2.34
C ALA A 129 23.55 54.15 -1.74
N LYS A 130 24.76 54.63 -1.45
CA LYS A 130 25.83 53.86 -0.80
C LYS A 130 25.53 53.69 0.68
N CYS A 131 25.93 52.57 1.25
CA CYS A 131 25.76 52.28 2.66
C CYS A 131 26.98 51.57 3.27
N SER A 132 26.98 51.43 4.60
CA SER A 132 28.01 50.66 5.28
C SER A 132 27.84 49.15 5.03
N LEU A 133 28.91 48.37 5.21
CA LEU A 133 28.83 46.90 5.14
C LEU A 133 27.84 46.32 6.17
N LYS A 134 27.71 46.97 7.33
CA LYS A 134 26.74 46.58 8.36
C LYS A 134 25.32 46.73 7.83
N ASP A 135 25.00 47.89 7.28
CA ASP A 135 23.65 48.18 6.75
C ASP A 135 23.34 47.31 5.53
N TYR A 136 24.34 47.03 4.69
CA TYR A 136 24.17 46.13 3.55
C TYR A 136 23.86 44.70 4.00
N ASN A 137 24.57 44.17 4.99
CA ASN A 137 24.29 42.84 5.54
C ASN A 137 22.92 42.77 6.24
N MET A 138 22.50 43.84 6.93
CA MET A 138 21.15 43.95 7.49
C MET A 138 20.09 43.95 6.38
N TYR A 139 20.31 44.70 5.30
CA TYR A 139 19.42 44.73 4.15
C TYR A 139 19.34 43.35 3.44
N ARG A 140 20.46 42.64 3.29
CA ARG A 140 20.48 41.26 2.76
C ARG A 140 19.64 40.30 3.60
N ARG A 141 19.69 40.44 4.93
CA ARG A 141 18.85 39.64 5.84
C ARG A 141 17.37 39.93 5.65
N TYR A 142 16.99 41.20 5.45
CA TYR A 142 15.62 41.55 5.10
C TYR A 142 15.17 40.94 3.76
N LEU A 143 15.99 41.06 2.71
CA LEU A 143 15.70 40.46 1.41
C LEU A 143 15.57 38.93 1.50
N ARG A 144 16.37 38.29 2.34
CA ARG A 144 16.25 36.86 2.67
C ARG A 144 14.88 36.55 3.27
N ARG A 145 14.42 37.33 4.24
CA ARG A 145 13.09 37.15 4.85
C ARG A 145 11.98 37.21 3.81
N LEU A 146 12.00 38.21 2.92
CA LEU A 146 11.04 38.32 1.82
C LEU A 146 11.07 37.11 0.87
N HIS A 147 12.27 36.61 0.55
CA HIS A 147 12.42 35.41 -0.29
C HIS A 147 11.86 34.18 0.42
N CYS A 148 12.17 33.99 1.70
CA CYS A 148 11.63 32.90 2.52
C CYS A 148 10.10 32.96 2.63
N ASP A 149 9.52 34.14 2.79
CA ASP A 149 8.06 34.30 2.84
C ASP A 149 7.41 33.95 1.50
N SER A 150 8.06 34.31 0.38
CA SER A 150 7.63 33.88 -0.97
C SER A 150 7.71 32.35 -1.14
N ILE A 151 8.77 31.72 -0.63
CA ILE A 151 8.93 30.26 -0.64
C ILE A 151 7.86 29.57 0.20
N LYS A 152 7.58 30.07 1.41
CA LYS A 152 6.51 29.54 2.27
C LYS A 152 5.16 29.64 1.58
N LYS A 153 4.85 30.77 0.94
CA LYS A 153 3.59 30.97 0.21
C LYS A 153 3.43 29.94 -0.91
N GLU A 154 4.48 29.72 -1.69
CA GLU A 154 4.48 28.72 -2.76
C GLU A 154 4.38 27.28 -2.23
N LEU A 155 5.10 26.96 -1.14
CA LEU A 155 5.02 25.64 -0.50
C LEU A 155 3.61 25.36 0.04
N ASN A 156 2.99 26.34 0.69
CA ASN A 156 1.62 26.25 1.19
C ASN A 156 0.63 26.06 0.04
N ARG A 157 0.81 26.78 -1.07
CA ARG A 157 -0.01 26.61 -2.28
C ARG A 157 0.07 25.19 -2.82
N ARG A 158 1.28 24.64 -3.00
CA ARG A 158 1.47 23.26 -3.48
C ARG A 158 0.91 22.21 -2.52
N THR A 159 1.10 22.42 -1.23
CA THR A 159 0.58 21.52 -0.19
C THR A 159 -0.94 21.50 -0.20
N LYS A 160 -1.58 22.68 -0.30
CA LYS A 160 -3.04 22.80 -0.41
C LYS A 160 -3.58 22.10 -1.66
N GLN A 161 -2.95 22.32 -2.82
CA GLN A 161 -3.31 21.64 -4.06
C GLN A 161 -3.21 20.11 -3.92
N SER A 162 -2.13 19.59 -3.36
CA SER A 162 -1.95 18.15 -3.15
C SER A 162 -3.01 17.55 -2.21
N ILE A 163 -3.41 18.29 -1.16
CA ILE A 163 -4.49 17.86 -0.25
C ILE A 163 -5.83 17.83 -0.97
N GLU A 164 -6.14 18.87 -1.75
CA GLU A 164 -7.38 18.98 -2.53
C GLU A 164 -7.48 17.87 -3.57
N GLU A 165 -6.41 17.62 -4.34
CA GLU A 165 -6.34 16.52 -5.32
C GLU A 165 -6.60 15.16 -4.64
N ARG A 166 -5.98 14.92 -3.48
CA ARG A 166 -6.18 13.68 -2.73
C ARG A 166 -7.61 13.55 -2.21
N ALA A 167 -8.24 14.64 -1.79
CA ALA A 167 -9.64 14.66 -1.37
C ALA A 167 -10.59 14.37 -2.53
N ILE A 168 -10.32 14.91 -3.72
CA ILE A 168 -11.08 14.65 -4.95
C ILE A 168 -10.98 13.17 -5.33
N LEU A 169 -9.77 12.61 -5.36
CA LEU A 169 -9.56 11.19 -5.67
C LEU A 169 -10.31 10.29 -4.69
N TYR A 170 -10.27 10.61 -3.40
CA TYR A 170 -11.02 9.88 -2.38
C TYR A 170 -12.54 9.97 -2.61
N ALA A 171 -13.07 11.17 -2.90
CA ALA A 171 -14.49 11.36 -3.17
C ALA A 171 -14.94 10.60 -4.43
N GLN A 172 -14.12 10.58 -5.49
CA GLN A 172 -14.37 9.80 -6.70
C GLN A 172 -14.45 8.31 -6.39
N GLU A 173 -13.50 7.77 -5.62
CA GLU A 173 -13.49 6.37 -5.23
C GLU A 173 -14.75 5.98 -4.43
N GLN A 174 -15.20 6.85 -3.51
CA GLN A 174 -16.44 6.61 -2.76
C GLN A 174 -17.67 6.67 -3.66
N ALA A 175 -17.74 7.65 -4.58
CA ALA A 175 -18.83 7.75 -5.53
C ALA A 175 -18.92 6.51 -6.43
N GLU A 176 -17.79 5.98 -6.91
CA GLU A 176 -17.76 4.74 -7.70
C GLU A 176 -18.25 3.53 -6.90
N LYS A 177 -17.86 3.42 -5.62
CA LYS A 177 -18.33 2.36 -4.72
C LYS A 177 -19.85 2.45 -4.52
N GLU A 178 -20.39 3.64 -4.31
CA GLU A 178 -21.84 3.85 -4.18
C GLU A 178 -22.59 3.53 -5.48
N VAL A 179 -22.06 3.95 -6.64
CA VAL A 179 -22.66 3.59 -7.94
C VAL A 179 -22.71 2.08 -8.13
N LYS A 180 -21.64 1.35 -7.76
CA LYS A 180 -21.63 -0.12 -7.81
C LYS A 180 -22.70 -0.73 -6.90
N ARG A 181 -22.83 -0.25 -5.66
CA ARG A 181 -23.87 -0.68 -4.70
C ARG A 181 -25.28 -0.42 -5.22
N LEU A 182 -25.52 0.76 -5.79
CA LEU A 182 -26.81 1.13 -6.37
C LEU A 182 -27.17 0.25 -7.56
N ARG A 183 -26.23 -0.01 -8.48
CA ARG A 183 -26.43 -0.92 -9.62
C ARG A 183 -26.78 -2.35 -9.18
N GLU A 184 -26.11 -2.85 -8.14
CA GLU A 184 -26.41 -4.18 -7.59
C GLU A 184 -27.81 -4.23 -6.97
N ARG A 185 -28.18 -3.20 -6.21
CA ARG A 185 -29.52 -3.06 -5.63
C ARG A 185 -30.61 -2.98 -6.71
N GLU A 186 -30.37 -2.23 -7.78
CA GLU A 186 -31.28 -2.13 -8.91
C GLU A 186 -31.48 -3.48 -9.60
N ARG A 187 -30.40 -4.22 -9.87
CA ARG A 187 -30.47 -5.59 -10.42
C ARG A 187 -31.31 -6.52 -9.54
N LEU A 188 -31.10 -6.48 -8.22
CA LEU A 188 -31.88 -7.27 -7.27
C LEU A 188 -33.37 -6.90 -7.28
N MET A 189 -33.69 -5.62 -7.39
CA MET A 189 -35.08 -5.17 -7.51
C MET A 189 -35.73 -5.65 -8.81
N GLU A 190 -35.03 -5.62 -9.94
CA GLU A 190 -35.56 -6.08 -11.22
C GLU A 190 -35.80 -7.60 -11.23
N LEU A 191 -34.88 -8.37 -10.63
CA LEU A 191 -35.07 -9.82 -10.41
C LEU A 191 -36.28 -10.10 -9.53
N ARG A 192 -36.44 -9.35 -8.42
CA ARG A 192 -37.60 -9.49 -7.52
C ARG A 192 -38.90 -9.17 -8.23
N LYS A 193 -38.94 -8.10 -9.04
CA LYS A 193 -40.10 -7.71 -9.84
C LYS A 193 -40.48 -8.79 -10.84
N SER A 194 -39.49 -9.36 -11.53
CA SER A 194 -39.66 -10.48 -12.47
C SER A 194 -40.23 -11.73 -11.77
N ALA A 195 -39.69 -12.09 -10.60
CA ALA A 195 -40.18 -13.22 -9.81
C ALA A 195 -41.63 -13.02 -9.32
N ILE A 196 -41.97 -11.81 -8.85
CA ILE A 196 -43.34 -11.45 -8.48
C ILE A 196 -44.29 -11.59 -9.68
N MET A 197 -43.86 -11.14 -10.86
CA MET A 197 -44.65 -11.24 -12.08
C MET A 197 -44.90 -12.69 -12.49
N GLN A 198 -43.86 -13.54 -12.44
CA GLN A 198 -43.97 -14.98 -12.71
C GLN A 198 -44.90 -15.67 -11.70
N SER A 199 -44.79 -15.35 -10.41
CA SER A 199 -45.66 -15.90 -9.37
C SER A 199 -47.13 -15.53 -9.62
N LYS A 200 -47.42 -14.25 -9.92
CA LYS A 200 -48.77 -13.79 -10.28
C LYS A 200 -49.33 -14.49 -11.52
N MET A 201 -48.50 -14.70 -12.55
CA MET A 201 -48.94 -15.46 -13.74
C MET A 201 -49.25 -16.93 -13.40
N ALA A 202 -48.38 -17.58 -12.62
CA ALA A 202 -48.60 -18.96 -12.18
C ALA A 202 -49.87 -19.11 -11.33
N GLU A 203 -50.15 -18.15 -10.46
CA GLU A 203 -51.37 -18.10 -9.65
C GLU A 203 -52.62 -17.95 -10.53
N LYS A 204 -52.61 -17.04 -11.52
CA LYS A 204 -53.70 -16.91 -12.51
C LYS A 204 -53.95 -18.21 -13.27
N MET A 205 -52.88 -18.89 -13.70
CA MET A 205 -52.99 -20.19 -14.39
C MET A 205 -53.57 -21.29 -13.48
N LYS A 206 -53.18 -21.32 -12.21
CA LYS A 206 -53.76 -22.25 -11.22
C LYS A 206 -55.24 -22.00 -11.03
N LEU A 207 -55.66 -20.73 -10.90
CA LEU A 207 -57.06 -20.36 -10.74
C LEU A 207 -57.90 -20.74 -11.96
N GLN A 208 -57.38 -20.55 -13.18
CA GLN A 208 -58.05 -21.00 -14.40
C GLN A 208 -58.24 -22.52 -14.44
N LYS A 209 -57.19 -23.30 -14.11
CA LYS A 209 -57.28 -24.77 -14.02
C LYS A 209 -58.28 -25.22 -12.96
N GLN A 210 -58.37 -24.53 -11.82
CA GLN A 210 -59.37 -24.81 -10.79
C GLN A 210 -60.79 -24.56 -11.29
N LYS A 211 -61.04 -23.43 -11.97
CA LYS A 211 -62.34 -23.12 -12.58
C LYS A 211 -62.74 -24.15 -13.64
N GLU A 212 -61.81 -24.60 -14.48
CA GLU A 212 -62.06 -25.63 -15.49
C GLU A 212 -62.39 -26.99 -14.85
N LYS A 213 -61.67 -27.38 -13.80
CA LYS A 213 -61.99 -28.58 -13.02
C LYS A 213 -63.38 -28.48 -12.38
N GLN A 214 -63.72 -27.32 -11.81
CA GLN A 214 -65.04 -27.11 -11.22
C GLN A 214 -66.14 -27.27 -12.26
N ARG A 215 -66.00 -26.66 -13.45
CA ARG A 215 -66.94 -26.86 -14.57
C ARG A 215 -67.10 -28.33 -14.95
N LYS A 216 -66.01 -29.08 -15.09
CA LYS A 216 -66.05 -30.53 -15.39
C LYS A 216 -66.72 -31.35 -14.30
N ILE A 217 -66.55 -30.97 -13.02
CA ILE A 217 -67.22 -31.61 -11.89
C ILE A 217 -68.72 -31.30 -11.91
N ASP A 218 -69.09 -30.04 -12.16
CA ASP A 218 -70.49 -29.61 -12.23
C ASP A 218 -71.23 -30.29 -13.39
N GLU A 219 -70.61 -30.38 -14.58
CA GLU A 219 -71.12 -31.13 -15.73
C GLU A 219 -71.31 -32.62 -15.39
N ARG A 220 -70.33 -33.24 -14.71
CA ARG A 220 -70.45 -34.63 -14.23
C ARG A 220 -71.55 -34.79 -13.20
N LEU A 221 -71.71 -33.84 -12.27
CA LEU A 221 -72.78 -33.85 -11.28
C LEU A 221 -74.15 -33.73 -11.94
N GLN A 222 -74.29 -32.88 -12.95
CA GLN A 222 -75.52 -32.76 -13.73
C GLN A 222 -75.83 -34.06 -14.49
N ALA A 223 -74.84 -34.65 -15.17
CA ALA A 223 -75.00 -35.93 -15.86
C ALA A 223 -75.35 -37.07 -14.89
N LEU A 224 -74.73 -37.09 -13.69
CA LEU A 224 -75.06 -38.04 -12.64
C LEU A 224 -76.45 -37.81 -12.07
N ALA A 225 -76.90 -36.56 -11.90
CA ALA A 225 -78.25 -36.24 -11.44
C ALA A 225 -79.31 -36.71 -12.46
N GLN A 226 -79.05 -36.53 -13.75
CA GLN A 226 -79.87 -37.03 -14.84
C GLN A 226 -79.97 -38.57 -14.79
N LYS A 227 -78.80 -39.24 -14.74
CA LYS A 227 -78.72 -40.70 -14.63
C LYS A 227 -79.32 -41.23 -13.33
N LYS A 228 -79.25 -40.46 -12.23
CA LYS A 228 -79.88 -40.80 -10.95
C LYS A 228 -81.40 -40.72 -11.05
N LYS A 229 -81.97 -39.71 -11.73
CA LYS A 229 -83.41 -39.65 -12.00
C LYS A 229 -83.88 -40.85 -12.83
N GLU A 230 -83.16 -41.17 -13.91
CA GLU A 230 -83.45 -42.34 -14.76
C GLU A 230 -83.34 -43.65 -13.98
N THR A 231 -82.28 -43.83 -13.22
CA THR A 231 -82.11 -45.03 -12.38
C THR A 231 -83.09 -45.07 -11.22
N GLN A 232 -83.55 -43.95 -10.67
CA GLN A 232 -84.57 -43.90 -9.63
C GLN A 232 -85.94 -44.31 -10.19
N GLN A 233 -86.27 -43.92 -11.42
CA GLN A 233 -87.42 -44.46 -12.14
C GLN A 233 -87.28 -45.97 -12.40
N MET A 234 -86.12 -46.42 -12.88
CA MET A 234 -85.87 -47.85 -13.09
C MET A 234 -85.83 -48.66 -11.79
N ARG A 235 -85.38 -48.06 -10.68
CA ARG A 235 -85.38 -48.66 -9.34
C ARG A 235 -86.76 -48.66 -8.72
N TYR A 236 -87.60 -47.66 -8.95
CA TYR A 236 -89.00 -47.71 -8.54
C TYR A 236 -89.70 -48.92 -9.18
N ILE A 237 -89.46 -49.15 -10.47
CA ILE A 237 -89.95 -50.32 -11.21
C ILE A 237 -89.36 -51.62 -10.66
N LYS A 238 -88.04 -51.69 -10.49
CA LYS A 238 -87.36 -52.90 -9.96
C LYS A 238 -87.61 -53.15 -8.47
N SER A 239 -87.81 -52.14 -7.64
CA SER A 239 -88.06 -52.26 -6.20
C SER A 239 -89.46 -52.79 -5.93
N LYS A 240 -90.43 -52.49 -6.81
CA LYS A 240 -91.72 -53.18 -6.80
C LYS A 240 -91.54 -54.69 -7.03
N ALA A 241 -90.70 -55.06 -8.01
CA ALA A 241 -90.38 -56.47 -8.32
C ALA A 241 -89.44 -57.16 -7.30
N HIS A 242 -88.60 -56.40 -6.58
CA HIS A 242 -87.60 -56.94 -5.67
C HIS A 242 -88.07 -56.94 -4.20
N ALA A 243 -89.08 -56.13 -3.83
CA ALA A 243 -89.78 -56.24 -2.54
C ALA A 243 -90.48 -57.61 -2.41
N GLU A 244 -90.98 -58.17 -3.50
CA GLU A 244 -91.52 -59.54 -3.58
C GLU A 244 -90.43 -60.61 -3.37
N ILE A 245 -89.19 -60.35 -3.82
CA ILE A 245 -88.05 -61.28 -3.72
C ILE A 245 -87.35 -61.21 -2.34
N ILE A 246 -87.40 -60.06 -1.65
CA ILE A 246 -86.76 -59.88 -0.32
C ILE A 246 -87.58 -60.52 0.82
N GLN A 247 -88.91 -60.63 0.71
CA GLN A 247 -89.67 -61.47 1.66
C GLN A 247 -89.22 -62.94 1.61
N GLN A 248 -88.79 -63.44 0.43
CA GLN A 248 -88.30 -64.82 0.27
C GLN A 248 -86.84 -65.03 0.70
N LYS A 249 -86.01 -63.98 0.74
CA LYS A 249 -84.58 -64.09 1.13
C LYS A 249 -84.28 -63.70 2.58
N GLN A 250 -85.25 -63.13 3.31
CA GLN A 250 -85.12 -62.84 4.74
C GLN A 250 -85.08 -64.11 5.63
N ILE A 251 -85.56 -65.26 5.12
CA ILE A 251 -85.48 -66.57 5.80
C ILE A 251 -84.07 -67.22 5.67
N ALA A 252 -83.24 -66.81 4.71
CA ALA A 252 -81.93 -67.43 4.43
C ALA A 252 -80.71 -66.65 4.99
N ALA A 253 -80.93 -65.48 5.60
CA ALA A 253 -79.86 -64.56 6.07
C ALA A 253 -79.70 -64.50 7.60
N THR A 254 -80.39 -65.39 8.33
CA THR A 254 -80.31 -65.54 9.80
C THR A 254 -79.27 -66.58 10.24
N ASP A 255 -78.95 -67.58 9.41
CA ASP A 255 -78.07 -68.71 9.82
C ASP A 255 -76.56 -68.50 9.56
N ILE A 256 -76.17 -67.61 8.64
CA ILE A 256 -74.74 -67.39 8.32
C ILE A 256 -74.09 -66.31 9.21
N ARG A 257 -74.88 -65.57 9.98
CA ARG A 257 -74.40 -64.47 10.86
C ARG A 257 -73.84 -64.93 12.22
N ARG A 258 -74.00 -66.21 12.59
CA ARG A 258 -73.69 -66.68 13.96
C ARG A 258 -72.30 -67.30 14.17
N GLN A 259 -71.48 -67.51 13.14
CA GLN A 259 -70.27 -68.35 13.31
C GLN A 259 -68.91 -67.76 12.91
N LYS A 260 -68.78 -66.52 12.41
CA LYS A 260 -67.45 -66.02 11.96
C LYS A 260 -67.13 -64.55 12.31
N ILE A 261 -67.72 -64.00 13.38
CA ILE A 261 -67.44 -62.63 13.87
C ILE A 261 -66.33 -62.59 14.95
N ILE A 262 -65.92 -63.71 15.55
CA ILE A 262 -64.98 -63.71 16.70
C ILE A 262 -63.55 -64.20 16.36
N GLN A 263 -63.35 -64.89 15.22
CA GLN A 263 -62.06 -65.57 14.98
C GLN A 263 -61.03 -64.77 14.17
N THR A 264 -61.41 -63.67 13.50
CA THR A 264 -60.51 -62.91 12.61
C THR A 264 -59.96 -61.60 13.20
N LEU A 265 -60.43 -61.16 14.38
CA LEU A 265 -60.03 -59.86 14.96
C LEU A 265 -58.82 -59.91 15.90
N LEU A 266 -58.42 -61.10 16.39
CA LEU A 266 -57.39 -61.25 17.43
C LEU A 266 -55.98 -61.62 16.92
N GLU A 267 -55.86 -62.15 15.70
CA GLU A 267 -54.54 -62.52 15.12
C GLU A 267 -53.81 -61.38 14.41
N TRP A 268 -54.51 -60.32 14.01
CA TRP A 268 -53.91 -59.20 13.27
C TRP A 268 -53.15 -58.22 14.20
N ASN A 269 -53.73 -57.89 15.36
CA ASN A 269 -53.16 -56.94 16.32
C ASN A 269 -51.88 -57.42 17.04
N ARG A 270 -51.57 -58.72 17.00
CA ARG A 270 -50.40 -59.31 17.68
C ARG A 270 -49.15 -59.30 16.79
N LYS A 271 -49.29 -59.40 15.46
CA LYS A 271 -48.17 -59.38 14.50
C LYS A 271 -47.71 -57.96 14.11
N GLU A 272 -48.53 -56.95 14.33
CA GLU A 272 -48.25 -55.56 13.92
C GLU A 272 -47.38 -54.79 14.94
N ARG A 273 -47.52 -55.10 16.24
CA ARG A 273 -46.74 -54.48 17.34
C ARG A 273 -45.25 -54.87 17.32
N ILE A 274 -44.93 -56.09 16.85
CA ILE A 274 -43.55 -56.60 16.76
C ILE A 274 -42.79 -55.93 15.60
N ARG A 275 -43.47 -55.61 14.48
CA ARG A 275 -42.86 -54.93 13.31
C ARG A 275 -42.57 -53.44 13.55
N LYS A 276 -43.18 -52.82 14.55
CA LYS A 276 -42.95 -51.40 14.90
C LYS A 276 -41.68 -51.21 15.74
N LYS A 277 -41.50 -52.02 16.80
CA LYS A 277 -40.30 -51.99 17.67
C LYS A 277 -38.99 -52.33 16.93
N MET A 278 -39.04 -53.22 15.94
CA MET A 278 -37.87 -53.67 15.16
C MET A 278 -37.38 -52.63 14.12
N ARG A 279 -38.21 -51.62 13.79
CA ARG A 279 -37.83 -50.49 12.92
C ARG A 279 -37.25 -49.32 13.69
N GLU A 280 -37.77 -49.04 14.89
CA GLU A 280 -37.30 -47.96 15.77
C GLU A 280 -35.88 -48.24 16.32
N MET A 281 -35.57 -49.49 16.69
CA MET A 281 -34.22 -49.89 17.14
C MET A 281 -33.14 -49.79 16.04
N ARG A 282 -33.51 -50.04 14.76
CA ARG A 282 -32.58 -49.88 13.63
C ARG A 282 -32.27 -48.41 13.33
N LEU A 283 -33.28 -47.54 13.41
CA LEU A 283 -33.13 -46.10 13.16
C LEU A 283 -32.28 -45.41 14.25
N ALA A 284 -32.39 -45.86 15.51
CA ALA A 284 -31.61 -45.32 16.63
C ALA A 284 -30.12 -45.71 16.57
N HIS A 285 -29.82 -46.96 16.19
CA HIS A 285 -28.43 -47.44 16.04
C HIS A 285 -27.70 -46.74 14.88
N GLU A 286 -28.41 -46.47 13.78
CA GLU A 286 -27.86 -45.79 12.60
C GLU A 286 -27.58 -44.29 12.83
N GLN A 287 -28.32 -43.64 13.74
CA GLN A 287 -28.10 -42.24 14.14
C GLN A 287 -26.91 -42.08 15.10
N GLU A 288 -26.66 -43.08 15.95
CA GLU A 288 -25.55 -43.10 16.91
C GLU A 288 -24.20 -43.34 16.20
N GLU A 289 -24.17 -44.25 15.23
CA GLU A 289 -23.00 -44.50 14.35
C GLU A 289 -22.64 -43.25 13.51
N LYS A 290 -23.65 -42.56 12.97
CA LYS A 290 -23.43 -41.32 12.20
C LYS A 290 -22.90 -40.18 13.07
N ARG A 291 -23.29 -40.08 14.35
CA ARG A 291 -22.73 -39.10 15.28
C ARG A 291 -21.26 -39.36 15.60
N LYS A 292 -20.89 -40.61 15.90
CA LYS A 292 -19.49 -40.99 16.19
C LYS A 292 -18.56 -40.76 15.00
N ILE A 293 -19.02 -41.01 13.77
CA ILE A 293 -18.25 -40.74 12.55
C ILE A 293 -18.05 -39.23 12.31
N ILE A 294 -19.03 -38.39 12.66
CA ILE A 294 -18.91 -36.94 12.52
C ILE A 294 -17.92 -36.36 13.54
N GLU A 295 -17.91 -36.91 14.76
CA GLU A 295 -17.04 -36.47 15.86
C GLU A 295 -15.57 -36.83 15.59
N LEU A 296 -15.29 -38.06 15.14
CA LEU A 296 -13.96 -38.49 14.66
C LEU A 296 -13.46 -37.63 13.47
N LYS A 297 -14.33 -37.36 12.49
CA LYS A 297 -13.98 -36.50 11.33
C LYS A 297 -13.77 -35.03 11.72
N TRP A 298 -14.36 -34.57 12.82
CA TRP A 298 -14.18 -33.21 13.34
C TRP A 298 -12.83 -33.07 14.03
N GLU A 299 -12.42 -34.05 14.83
CA GLU A 299 -11.10 -34.11 15.46
C GLU A 299 -9.96 -34.21 14.43
N GLU A 300 -10.11 -35.04 13.38
CA GLU A 300 -9.16 -35.11 12.27
C GLU A 300 -9.00 -33.77 11.54
N ARG A 301 -10.07 -32.98 11.38
CA ARG A 301 -10.01 -31.64 10.77
C ARG A 301 -9.30 -30.63 11.67
N LEU A 302 -9.50 -30.72 12.98
CA LEU A 302 -8.85 -29.87 13.97
C LEU A 302 -7.32 -30.10 13.96
N GLU A 303 -6.90 -31.36 13.95
CA GLU A 303 -5.50 -31.76 13.78
C GLU A 303 -4.92 -31.32 12.43
N PHE A 304 -5.69 -31.47 11.35
CA PHE A 304 -5.26 -31.05 10.01
C PHE A 304 -5.04 -29.54 9.94
N GLN A 305 -5.93 -28.73 10.53
CA GLN A 305 -5.78 -27.28 10.57
C GLN A 305 -4.58 -26.84 11.42
N LYS A 306 -4.33 -27.48 12.56
CA LYS A 306 -3.10 -27.22 13.35
C LYS A 306 -1.83 -27.49 12.55
N LYS A 307 -1.78 -28.61 11.82
CA LYS A 307 -0.66 -28.97 10.94
C LYS A 307 -0.50 -27.99 9.76
N GLN A 308 -1.60 -27.41 9.25
CA GLN A 308 -1.52 -26.34 8.24
C GLN A 308 -0.93 -25.05 8.82
N ILE A 309 -1.35 -24.63 10.01
CA ILE A 309 -0.83 -23.44 10.69
C ILE A 309 0.67 -23.59 10.98
N GLU A 310 1.10 -24.75 11.48
CA GLU A 310 2.53 -25.05 11.70
C GLU A 310 3.33 -25.04 10.40
N LYS A 311 2.74 -25.55 9.30
CA LYS A 311 3.36 -25.49 7.97
C LYS A 311 3.47 -24.07 7.44
N GLU A 312 2.45 -23.23 7.63
CA GLU A 312 2.48 -21.82 7.25
C GLU A 312 3.54 -21.04 8.03
N GLN A 313 3.65 -21.27 9.36
CA GLN A 313 4.69 -20.68 10.19
C GLN A 313 6.09 -21.10 9.73
N PHE A 314 6.28 -22.38 9.39
CA PHE A 314 7.53 -22.88 8.84
C PHE A 314 7.88 -22.25 7.49
N LEU A 315 6.88 -22.04 6.61
CA LEU A 315 7.09 -21.38 5.32
C LEU A 315 7.44 -19.90 5.47
N LEU A 316 6.84 -19.19 6.42
CA LEU A 316 7.22 -17.82 6.76
C LEU A 316 8.67 -17.75 7.24
N GLN A 317 9.10 -18.70 8.07
CA GLN A 317 10.49 -18.80 8.52
C GLN A 317 11.45 -19.08 7.34
N CYS A 318 11.05 -19.93 6.39
CA CYS A 318 11.83 -20.18 5.18
C CYS A 318 11.98 -18.94 4.29
N ILE A 319 10.94 -18.10 4.17
CA ILE A 319 10.99 -16.84 3.42
C ILE A 319 11.96 -15.86 4.10
N GLU A 320 11.94 -15.80 5.43
CA GLU A 320 12.84 -14.94 6.20
C GLU A 320 14.31 -15.39 6.06
N ASP A 321 14.56 -16.70 6.10
CA ASP A 321 15.88 -17.28 5.84
C ASP A 321 16.37 -17.02 4.40
N GLN A 322 15.46 -17.04 3.41
CA GLN A 322 15.80 -16.69 2.03
C GLN A 322 16.14 -15.21 1.88
N ARG A 323 15.41 -14.33 2.57
CA ARG A 323 15.70 -12.89 2.61
C ARG A 323 17.07 -12.62 3.21
N ASN A 324 17.42 -13.31 4.30
CA ASN A 324 18.73 -13.17 4.95
C ASN A 324 19.86 -13.65 4.04
N LYS A 325 19.70 -14.80 3.38
CA LYS A 325 20.68 -15.30 2.39
C LYS A 325 20.86 -14.34 1.21
N PHE A 326 19.80 -13.67 0.77
CA PHE A 326 19.88 -12.66 -0.28
C PHE A 326 20.64 -11.41 0.17
N ILE A 327 20.40 -10.96 1.41
CA ILE A 327 21.14 -9.85 2.02
C ILE A 327 22.63 -10.19 2.11
N ASP A 328 22.97 -11.39 2.59
CA ASP A 328 24.36 -11.85 2.72
C ASP A 328 25.06 -11.95 1.35
N ALA A 329 24.39 -12.53 0.35
CA ALA A 329 24.94 -12.64 -1.00
C ALA A 329 25.11 -11.28 -1.68
N TYR A 330 24.23 -10.32 -1.38
CA TYR A 330 24.36 -8.95 -1.86
C TYR A 330 25.54 -8.24 -1.21
N GLN A 331 25.73 -8.39 0.11
CA GLN A 331 26.90 -7.86 0.82
C GLN A 331 28.21 -8.43 0.26
N GLU A 332 28.27 -9.75 0.05
CA GLU A 332 29.45 -10.40 -0.53
C GLU A 332 29.75 -9.92 -1.97
N LYS A 333 28.70 -9.62 -2.76
CA LYS A 333 28.87 -9.01 -4.09
C LYS A 333 29.41 -7.58 -4.00
N VAL A 334 28.95 -6.79 -3.03
CA VAL A 334 29.47 -5.44 -2.77
C VAL A 334 30.94 -5.53 -2.35
N ASP A 335 31.32 -6.49 -1.51
CA ASP A 335 32.70 -6.67 -1.07
C ASP A 335 33.62 -7.09 -2.23
N ARG A 336 33.17 -8.00 -3.09
CA ARG A 336 33.93 -8.41 -4.30
C ARG A 336 34.12 -7.27 -5.31
N GLU A 337 33.09 -6.47 -5.56
CA GLU A 337 33.23 -5.30 -6.43
C GLU A 337 34.15 -4.24 -5.81
N THR A 338 34.14 -4.12 -4.48
CA THR A 338 35.08 -3.24 -3.75
C THR A 338 36.52 -3.71 -3.93
N GLU A 339 36.77 -5.02 -3.85
CA GLU A 339 38.11 -5.59 -4.03
C GLU A 339 38.59 -5.55 -5.48
N ARG A 340 37.69 -5.79 -6.44
CA ARG A 340 37.98 -5.59 -7.87
C ARG A 340 38.35 -4.16 -8.19
N MET A 341 37.68 -3.19 -7.57
CA MET A 341 37.99 -1.77 -7.75
C MET A 341 39.39 -1.44 -7.23
N LYS A 342 39.82 -2.02 -6.10
CA LYS A 342 41.18 -1.85 -5.57
C LYS A 342 42.25 -2.38 -6.54
N ARG A 343 42.07 -3.60 -7.07
CA ARG A 343 43.01 -4.18 -8.06
C ARG A 343 43.12 -3.34 -9.34
N LEU A 344 42.00 -2.83 -9.84
CA LEU A 344 41.99 -1.91 -10.98
C LEU A 344 42.75 -0.60 -10.68
N PHE A 345 42.72 -0.13 -9.44
CA PHE A 345 43.54 1.01 -9.02
C PHE A 345 45.04 0.66 -8.97
N GLU A 346 45.42 -0.54 -8.54
CA GLU A 346 46.81 -1.03 -8.63
C GLU A 346 47.30 -1.08 -10.09
N ASP A 347 46.50 -1.63 -11.00
CA ASP A 347 46.87 -1.81 -12.41
C ASP A 347 46.98 -0.48 -13.15
N VAL A 348 46.11 0.49 -12.85
CA VAL A 348 46.21 1.85 -13.37
C VAL A 348 47.50 2.53 -12.88
N LYS A 349 47.89 2.33 -11.61
CA LYS A 349 49.18 2.84 -11.10
C LYS A 349 50.37 2.19 -11.81
N MET A 350 50.28 0.91 -12.16
CA MET A 350 51.32 0.20 -12.91
C MET A 350 51.41 0.71 -14.37
N TYR A 351 50.26 0.88 -15.03
CA TYR A 351 50.18 1.38 -16.41
C TYR A 351 50.74 2.79 -16.54
N ILE A 352 50.43 3.67 -15.58
CA ILE A 352 50.98 5.03 -15.53
C ILE A 352 52.52 4.99 -15.45
N ARG A 353 53.09 4.10 -14.63
CA ARG A 353 54.55 3.94 -14.53
C ARG A 353 55.16 3.48 -15.85
N CYS A 354 54.54 2.53 -16.56
CA CYS A 354 55.11 2.07 -17.83
C CYS A 354 54.91 3.06 -18.99
N TYR A 355 53.79 3.78 -19.03
CA TYR A 355 53.56 4.86 -19.99
C TYR A 355 54.63 5.95 -19.88
N LEU A 356 54.96 6.36 -18.65
CA LEU A 356 56.05 7.31 -18.40
C LEU A 356 57.41 6.80 -18.87
N ALA A 357 57.70 5.51 -18.69
CA ALA A 357 58.96 4.90 -19.13
C ALA A 357 59.11 4.83 -20.67
N ARG A 358 58.01 4.67 -21.41
CA ARG A 358 58.02 4.61 -22.90
C ARG A 358 58.09 5.97 -23.59
N HIS A 359 57.71 7.04 -22.92
CA HIS A 359 57.61 8.38 -23.53
C HIS A 359 58.72 9.34 -23.09
N LEU A 360 59.75 8.82 -22.44
CA LEU A 360 61.01 9.52 -22.29
C LEU A 360 61.93 9.16 -23.47
N PRO A 361 62.29 10.14 -24.32
CA PRO A 361 62.94 9.87 -25.60
C PRO A 361 64.40 9.44 -25.38
N GLY A 362 64.72 8.17 -25.66
CA GLY A 362 66.12 7.74 -25.78
C GLY A 362 66.49 6.25 -25.67
N SER A 363 65.60 5.25 -25.65
CA SER A 363 66.08 3.86 -25.53
C SER A 363 65.15 2.76 -26.07
N ARG A 364 65.80 1.71 -26.62
CA ARG A 364 65.32 0.47 -27.26
C ARG A 364 63.88 0.05 -26.92
N GLU A 365 63.15 -0.43 -27.93
CA GLU A 365 61.93 -1.21 -27.75
C GLU A 365 62.17 -2.33 -26.74
N ARG A 366 61.73 -2.12 -25.50
CA ARG A 366 61.51 -3.21 -24.55
C ARG A 366 60.02 -3.50 -24.56
N ILE A 367 59.69 -4.76 -24.81
CA ILE A 367 58.37 -5.33 -24.59
C ILE A 367 58.01 -5.03 -23.13
N CYS A 368 57.21 -4.00 -22.88
CA CYS A 368 56.65 -3.76 -21.56
C CYS A 368 55.27 -4.37 -21.55
N CYS A 369 55.09 -5.43 -20.77
CA CYS A 369 53.86 -5.99 -20.20
C CYS A 369 53.92 -7.52 -20.31
N GLU A 370 54.72 -8.12 -19.43
CA GLU A 370 54.79 -9.58 -19.25
C GLU A 370 53.62 -10.10 -18.39
N LYS A 371 52.78 -9.23 -17.80
CA LYS A 371 51.71 -9.61 -16.85
C LYS A 371 50.38 -10.11 -17.49
N TYR A 372 50.46 -10.64 -18.72
CA TYR A 372 49.48 -11.58 -19.28
C TYR A 372 50.18 -12.87 -19.74
N PHE A 373 51.41 -13.09 -19.27
CA PHE A 373 52.07 -14.37 -19.10
C PHE A 373 52.15 -14.60 -17.58
N ASP A 374 51.04 -14.97 -16.97
CA ASP A 374 51.01 -15.16 -15.51
C ASP A 374 51.49 -16.58 -15.18
N ASP A 375 52.78 -16.68 -14.87
CA ASP A 375 53.23 -17.57 -13.81
C ASP A 375 53.11 -16.83 -12.48
N ASP A 376 52.61 -17.60 -11.51
CA ASP A 376 52.96 -17.55 -10.10
C ASP A 376 52.34 -16.41 -9.28
N GLU A 377 51.36 -16.78 -8.44
CA GLU A 377 51.66 -17.21 -7.07
C GLU A 377 52.37 -16.09 -6.30
N ASP A 378 51.56 -15.25 -5.64
CA ASP A 378 51.51 -15.19 -4.17
C ASP A 378 50.95 -13.84 -3.71
N GLU A 379 49.66 -13.82 -3.37
CA GLU A 379 49.23 -13.03 -2.23
C GLU A 379 49.27 -13.95 -1.01
N THR A 380 50.38 -13.82 -0.30
CA THR A 380 50.59 -14.24 1.08
C THR A 380 49.35 -14.04 1.94
N SER A 381 48.86 -15.17 2.47
CA SER A 381 48.53 -15.43 3.87
C SER A 381 48.15 -14.25 4.79
N PHE A 382 47.03 -14.47 5.50
CA PHE A 382 46.59 -13.95 6.82
C PHE A 382 45.27 -13.15 6.65
N VAL A 383 44.06 -13.72 6.74
CA VAL A 383 43.51 -14.53 7.83
C VAL A 383 42.41 -15.43 7.25
N GLU A 384 42.64 -16.74 7.10
CA GLU A 384 41.49 -17.68 7.00
C GLU A 384 41.79 -19.13 7.41
N SER A 385 42.82 -19.36 8.23
CA SER A 385 43.05 -20.65 8.90
C SER A 385 42.25 -20.79 10.21
N ASP A 386 41.99 -19.71 10.96
CA ASP A 386 41.24 -19.81 12.23
C ASP A 386 39.72 -20.04 12.05
N LYS A 387 39.18 -19.78 10.85
CA LYS A 387 37.77 -20.07 10.56
C LYS A 387 37.51 -21.55 10.24
N LYS A 388 38.51 -22.31 9.78
CA LYS A 388 38.31 -23.72 9.43
C LYS A 388 38.30 -24.63 10.66
N ASP A 389 39.11 -24.32 11.68
CA ASP A 389 39.10 -25.08 12.94
C ASP A 389 37.87 -24.72 13.79
N ALA A 390 37.46 -23.44 13.82
CA ALA A 390 36.18 -23.04 14.40
C ALA A 390 34.99 -23.68 13.68
N ALA A 391 35.00 -23.76 12.33
CA ALA A 391 33.92 -24.40 11.58
C ALA A 391 33.87 -25.93 11.78
N LYS A 392 35.01 -26.60 12.01
CA LYS A 392 35.07 -28.04 12.32
C LYS A 392 34.57 -28.32 13.75
N LEU A 393 34.93 -27.49 14.72
CA LEU A 393 34.39 -27.52 16.09
C LEU A 393 32.88 -27.23 16.11
N ILE A 394 32.40 -26.25 15.34
CA ILE A 394 30.96 -25.95 15.22
C ILE A 394 30.21 -27.07 14.49
N LYS A 395 30.81 -27.73 13.49
CA LYS A 395 30.22 -28.92 12.84
C LYS A 395 30.15 -30.10 13.81
N GLN A 396 31.22 -30.37 14.58
CA GLN A 396 31.20 -31.44 15.59
C GLN A 396 30.22 -31.15 16.73
N ASP A 397 30.08 -29.89 17.16
CA ASP A 397 29.13 -29.51 18.22
C ASP A 397 27.67 -29.55 17.72
N LYS A 398 27.41 -29.18 16.44
CA LYS A 398 26.09 -29.37 15.82
C LYS A 398 25.74 -30.85 15.65
N VAL A 399 26.69 -31.68 15.24
CA VAL A 399 26.46 -33.14 15.14
C VAL A 399 26.27 -33.76 16.53
N ARG A 400 27.00 -33.33 17.56
CA ARG A 400 26.77 -33.75 18.96
C ARG A 400 25.40 -33.32 19.46
N LYS A 401 24.99 -32.07 19.25
CA LYS A 401 23.64 -31.57 19.61
C LYS A 401 22.53 -32.31 18.86
N PHE A 402 22.75 -32.67 17.60
CA PHE A 402 21.81 -33.47 16.82
C PHE A 402 21.72 -34.93 17.30
N LEU A 403 22.84 -35.54 17.69
CA LEU A 403 22.83 -36.88 18.28
C LEU A 403 22.23 -36.88 19.70
N LEU A 404 22.45 -35.82 20.48
CA LEU A 404 21.79 -35.60 21.78
C LEU A 404 20.29 -35.40 21.63
N SER A 405 19.82 -34.63 20.63
CA SER A 405 18.39 -34.46 20.39
C SER A 405 17.74 -35.77 19.94
N ILE A 406 18.40 -36.58 19.09
CA ILE A 406 17.93 -37.92 18.74
C ILE A 406 17.88 -38.84 19.98
N SER A 407 18.87 -38.78 20.87
CA SER A 407 18.89 -39.56 22.12
C SER A 407 17.78 -39.15 23.07
N ILE A 408 17.53 -37.83 23.23
CA ILE A 408 16.43 -37.30 24.03
C ILE A 408 15.09 -37.71 23.44
N ILE A 409 14.92 -37.67 22.12
CA ILE A 409 13.70 -38.12 21.43
C ILE A 409 13.50 -39.63 21.61
N LYS A 410 14.56 -40.45 21.51
CA LYS A 410 14.47 -41.90 21.80
C LYS A 410 14.10 -42.18 23.26
N THR A 411 14.68 -41.44 24.21
CA THR A 411 14.38 -41.58 25.64
C THR A 411 12.97 -41.11 25.97
N ALA A 412 12.52 -39.99 25.39
CA ALA A 412 11.15 -39.50 25.52
C ALA A 412 10.14 -40.50 24.92
N ASN A 413 10.41 -41.06 23.74
CA ASN A 413 9.58 -42.11 23.14
C ASN A 413 9.56 -43.39 23.98
N TYR A 414 10.68 -43.76 24.63
CA TYR A 414 10.70 -44.88 25.57
C TYR A 414 9.84 -44.60 26.81
N ILE A 415 9.92 -43.39 27.39
CA ILE A 415 9.12 -42.98 28.55
C ILE A 415 7.63 -42.89 28.21
N ILE A 416 7.29 -42.39 27.01
CA ILE A 416 5.91 -42.32 26.52
C ILE A 416 5.35 -43.74 26.32
N ASN A 417 6.10 -44.65 25.70
CA ASN A 417 5.68 -46.04 25.52
C ASN A 417 5.55 -46.80 26.85
N LYS A 418 6.30 -46.41 27.90
CA LYS A 418 6.23 -47.05 29.23
C LYS A 418 5.11 -46.51 30.12
N LYS A 419 4.49 -45.38 29.76
CA LYS A 419 3.29 -44.84 30.43
C LYS A 419 1.96 -45.29 29.79
N GLN A 420 2.03 -46.03 28.67
CA GLN A 420 0.87 -46.55 27.94
C GLN A 420 0.61 -48.05 28.17
N TYR A 421 1.28 -48.68 29.14
CA TYR A 421 1.00 -50.05 29.62
C TYR A 421 0.84 -50.11 31.13
#